data_AF-A0A2V7TJG2-F1
#
_entry.id   AF-A0A2V7TJG2-F1
#
_cell.length_a   1.000
_cell.length_b   1.000
_cell.length_c   1.000
_cell.angle_alpha   90.00
_cell.angle_beta   90.00
_cell.angle_gamma   90.00
#
_symmetry.space_group_name_H-M   'P 1'
#
loop_
_entity.id
_entity.type
_entity.pdbx_description
1 polymer ?
#
loop_
_entity_poly.entity_id
_entity_poly.type
_entity_poly.pdbx_seq_one_letter_code
_entity_poly.pdbx_strand_id
1 'polypeptide(L)'
;MNGCLKGALKLGCAIAIIGVLALIWWFREPIMRTGARWFGRSTALPSVADTAVGAPTPKATASGQAKVGNLRTSAGPDSVVLTPNEMASLIGAGIDWNVRKMYDSLRVELQEGKLVLHARLDTRALPPGTLGPFAGMVGEREPLRMAGTVSIGKPGTALYDITEISLRGIEIPGPFVKQITKQMAGASTSGAVPVKVDPAVTDVKVHMTGVVLYKRRRNGR
;
A
#
# COMPACT_ATOMS: atom_id res chain seq x y z
N MET A 1 19.26 -46.30 31.28
CA MET A 1 20.27 -45.26 31.04
C MET A 1 19.64 -44.12 30.23
N ASN A 2 19.03 -43.09 30.83
CA ASN A 2 18.35 -41.99 30.09
C ASN A 2 18.36 -40.61 30.80
N GLY A 3 19.14 -40.45 31.88
CA GLY A 3 19.11 -39.24 32.73
C GLY A 3 20.16 -38.17 32.39
N CYS A 4 21.41 -38.56 32.11
CA CYS A 4 22.52 -37.61 31.96
C CYS A 4 22.53 -36.85 30.63
N LEU A 5 22.07 -37.46 29.53
CA LEU A 5 22.11 -36.84 28.20
C LEU A 5 21.08 -35.70 28.04
N LYS A 6 19.91 -35.82 28.69
CA LYS A 6 18.88 -34.77 28.72
C LYS A 6 19.31 -33.55 29.56
N GLY A 7 20.10 -33.78 30.61
CA GLY A 7 20.65 -32.72 31.46
C GLY A 7 21.65 -31.86 30.71
N ALA A 8 22.61 -32.49 30.01
CA ALA A 8 23.62 -31.79 29.21
C ALA A 8 23.00 -30.97 28.07
N LEU A 9 21.96 -31.50 27.40
CA LEU A 9 21.25 -30.80 26.32
C LEU A 9 20.49 -29.56 26.85
N LYS A 10 19.83 -29.68 28.01
CA LYS A 10 19.15 -28.53 28.65
C LYS A 10 20.15 -27.46 29.10
N LEU A 11 21.30 -27.87 29.62
CA LEU A 11 22.35 -26.95 30.05
C LEU A 11 22.95 -26.19 28.86
N GLY A 12 23.22 -26.89 27.75
CA GLY A 12 23.70 -26.28 26.51
C GLY A 12 22.69 -25.28 25.92
N CYS A 13 21.40 -25.62 25.95
CA CYS A 13 20.35 -24.73 25.47
C CYS A 13 20.21 -23.46 26.34
N ALA A 14 20.33 -23.61 27.67
CA ALA A 14 20.33 -22.48 28.59
C ALA A 14 21.53 -21.55 28.38
N ILE A 15 22.74 -22.10 28.17
CA ILE A 15 23.94 -21.32 27.88
C ILE A 15 23.82 -20.59 26.54
N ALA A 16 23.24 -21.22 25.52
CA ALA A 16 22.99 -20.57 24.23
C ALA A 16 22.00 -19.41 24.36
N ILE A 17 20.91 -19.58 25.11
CA ILE A 17 19.92 -18.51 25.34
C ILE A 17 20.56 -17.35 26.12
N ILE A 18 21.34 -17.64 27.17
CA ILE A 18 22.05 -16.61 27.93
C ILE A 18 23.07 -15.89 27.04
N GLY A 19 23.79 -16.61 26.17
CA GLY A 19 24.71 -16.02 25.20
C GLY A 19 24.02 -15.10 24.20
N VAL A 20 22.84 -15.49 23.69
CA VAL A 20 22.03 -14.65 22.81
C VAL A 20 21.51 -13.40 23.54
N LEU A 21 21.02 -13.55 24.78
CA LEU A 21 20.57 -12.42 25.60
C LEU A 21 21.72 -11.48 25.95
N ALA A 22 22.90 -12.01 26.26
CA ALA A 22 24.10 -11.23 26.51
C ALA A 22 24.58 -10.49 25.25
N LEU A 23 24.50 -11.11 24.07
CA LEU A 23 24.79 -10.45 22.79
C LEU A 23 23.78 -9.33 22.48
N ILE A 24 22.49 -9.55 22.71
CA ILE A 24 21.45 -8.52 22.58
C ILE A 24 21.71 -7.35 23.53
N TRP A 25 22.14 -7.65 24.76
CA TRP A 25 22.48 -6.64 25.77
C TRP A 25 23.79 -5.90 25.44
N TRP A 26 24.80 -6.60 24.92
CA TRP A 26 26.10 -6.00 24.57
C TRP A 26 25.98 -5.11 23.32
N PHE A 27 25.15 -5.51 22.36
CA PHE A 27 24.84 -4.72 21.15
C PHE A 27 23.61 -3.82 21.31
N ARG A 28 23.16 -3.55 22.53
CA ARG A 28 21.97 -2.72 22.80
C ARG A 28 22.03 -1.35 22.13
N GLU A 29 23.18 -0.67 22.14
CA GLU A 29 23.35 0.67 21.54
C GLU A 29 23.38 0.69 20.01
N PRO A 30 24.12 -0.19 19.29
CA PRO A 30 24.05 -0.27 17.83
C PRO A 30 22.71 -0.85 17.31
N ILE A 31 22.08 -1.79 18.02
CA ILE A 31 20.75 -2.31 17.67
C ILE A 31 19.69 -1.25 17.92
N MET A 32 19.76 -0.48 19.01
CA MET A 32 18.83 0.64 19.24
C MET A 32 19.10 1.82 18.30
N ARG A 33 20.33 2.10 17.85
CA ARG A 33 20.59 3.16 16.84
C ARG A 33 20.16 2.77 15.42
N THR A 34 20.27 1.49 15.07
CA THR A 34 19.77 0.96 13.79
C THR A 34 18.25 0.77 13.83
N GLY A 35 17.74 0.28 14.96
CA GLY A 35 16.31 0.13 15.24
C GLY A 35 15.57 1.45 15.42
N ALA A 36 16.14 2.46 16.08
CA ALA A 36 15.51 3.79 16.21
C ALA A 36 15.40 4.52 14.87
N ARG A 37 16.23 4.17 13.88
CA ARG A 37 16.09 4.66 12.50
C ARG A 37 14.90 3.99 11.78
N TRP A 38 14.50 2.81 12.23
CA TRP A 38 13.36 2.02 11.72
C TRP A 38 12.06 2.22 12.52
N PHE A 39 12.13 2.45 13.83
CA PHE A 39 10.98 2.52 14.75
C PHE A 39 10.68 3.94 15.28
N GLY A 40 11.53 4.94 14.98
CA GLY A 40 11.58 6.19 15.74
C GLY A 40 11.04 7.45 15.07
N ARG A 41 10.50 7.42 13.85
CA ARG A 41 9.87 8.61 13.26
C ARG A 41 8.48 8.26 12.78
N SER A 42 7.47 8.82 13.44
CA SER A 42 6.14 8.97 12.83
C SER A 42 6.33 9.71 11.51
N THR A 43 6.41 8.97 10.41
CA THR A 43 6.55 9.54 9.08
C THR A 43 5.25 10.30 8.83
N ALA A 44 5.32 11.63 8.94
CA ALA A 44 4.23 12.49 8.52
C ALA A 44 3.96 12.19 7.04
N LEU A 45 2.68 12.11 6.67
CA LEU A 45 2.30 11.94 5.28
C LEU A 45 2.98 13.04 4.44
N PRO A 46 3.53 12.70 3.26
CA PRO A 46 4.21 13.69 2.41
C PRO A 46 3.27 14.85 2.11
N SER A 47 3.78 16.08 2.19
CA SER A 47 2.97 17.29 2.10
C SER A 47 2.26 17.37 0.75
N VAL A 48 1.00 17.83 0.75
CA VAL A 48 0.22 18.08 -0.49
C VAL A 48 0.77 19.29 -1.27
N ALA A 49 1.75 20.01 -0.70
CA ALA A 49 2.47 21.08 -1.41
C ALA A 49 3.42 20.54 -2.50
N ASP A 50 3.81 19.26 -2.43
CA ASP A 50 4.58 18.63 -3.49
C ASP A 50 3.65 18.36 -4.68
N THR A 51 4.00 18.88 -5.85
CA THR A 51 3.15 18.82 -7.07
C THR A 51 2.86 17.40 -7.55
N ALA A 52 3.61 16.41 -7.07
CA ALA A 52 3.40 14.99 -7.32
C ALA A 52 2.45 14.30 -6.32
N VAL A 53 2.09 14.97 -5.22
CA VAL A 53 1.27 14.42 -4.13
C VAL A 53 -0.12 15.06 -4.14
N GLY A 54 -1.16 14.22 -4.18
CA GLY A 54 -2.55 14.64 -4.15
C GLY A 54 -3.35 14.06 -3.00
N ALA A 55 -4.41 14.76 -2.61
CA ALA A 55 -5.38 14.30 -1.63
C ALA A 55 -6.80 14.35 -2.22
N PRO A 56 -7.72 13.46 -1.79
CA PRO A 56 -9.11 13.50 -2.20
C PRO A 56 -9.75 14.83 -1.78
N THR A 57 -10.28 15.59 -2.75
CA THR A 57 -11.07 16.81 -2.47
C THR A 57 -12.38 16.76 -3.25
N PRO A 58 -13.48 17.38 -2.75
CA PRO A 58 -14.76 17.37 -3.46
C PRO A 58 -14.66 17.92 -4.88
N LYS A 59 -13.89 19.00 -5.06
CA LYS A 59 -13.63 19.61 -6.38
C LYS A 59 -12.87 18.67 -7.32
N ALA A 60 -11.83 17.98 -6.82
CA ALA A 60 -11.08 17.02 -7.61
C ALA A 60 -11.89 15.76 -7.94
N THR A 61 -12.82 15.35 -7.08
CA THR A 61 -13.75 14.25 -7.37
C THR A 61 -14.67 14.62 -8.53
N ALA A 62 -15.32 15.79 -8.48
CA ALA A 62 -16.20 16.25 -9.54
C ALA A 62 -15.45 16.42 -10.87
N SER A 63 -14.27 17.06 -10.84
CA SER A 63 -13.42 17.24 -12.03
C SER A 63 -12.93 15.92 -12.62
N GLY A 64 -12.43 15.01 -11.77
CA GLY A 64 -11.97 13.68 -12.19
C GLY A 64 -13.09 12.84 -12.80
N GLN A 65 -14.26 12.83 -12.16
CA GLN A 65 -15.45 12.14 -12.69
C GLN A 65 -15.92 12.74 -14.03
N ALA A 66 -15.89 14.07 -14.18
CA ALA A 66 -16.24 14.72 -15.44
C ALA A 66 -15.25 14.37 -16.57
N LYS A 67 -13.94 14.37 -16.29
CA LYS A 67 -12.90 13.96 -17.26
C LYS A 67 -13.08 12.51 -17.69
N VAL A 68 -13.26 11.60 -16.73
CA VAL A 68 -13.50 10.18 -17.02
C VAL A 68 -14.83 9.99 -17.76
N GLY A 69 -15.88 10.74 -17.39
CA GLY A 69 -17.16 10.77 -18.10
C GLY A 69 -17.02 11.21 -19.55
N ASN A 70 -16.20 12.23 -19.82
CA ASN A 70 -15.89 12.66 -21.18
C ASN A 70 -15.19 11.57 -22.00
N LEU A 71 -14.37 10.73 -21.36
CA LEU A 71 -13.74 9.57 -22.02
C LEU A 71 -14.79 8.55 -22.51
N ARG A 72 -15.95 8.46 -21.87
CA ARG A 72 -17.04 7.53 -22.24
C ARG A 72 -17.76 7.94 -23.51
N THR A 73 -17.80 9.24 -23.83
CA THR A 73 -18.59 9.73 -24.96
C THR A 73 -17.88 9.43 -26.28
N SER A 74 -18.63 9.10 -27.33
CA SER A 74 -18.06 8.80 -28.66
C SER A 74 -17.28 9.99 -29.23
N ALA A 75 -17.76 11.22 -29.00
CA ALA A 75 -17.11 12.47 -29.40
C ALA A 75 -16.02 12.97 -28.42
N GLY A 76 -15.84 12.27 -27.29
CA GLY A 76 -14.85 12.62 -26.28
C GLY A 76 -13.42 12.24 -26.69
N PRO A 77 -12.42 12.81 -26.00
CA PRO A 77 -11.00 12.63 -26.34
C PRO A 77 -10.55 11.17 -26.20
N ASP A 78 -9.49 10.80 -26.93
CA ASP A 78 -8.87 9.47 -26.85
C ASP A 78 -8.13 9.23 -25.52
N SER A 79 -7.77 10.31 -24.81
CA SER A 79 -7.09 10.25 -23.53
C SER A 79 -7.43 11.44 -22.65
N VAL A 80 -7.43 11.24 -21.34
CA VAL A 80 -7.55 12.32 -20.36
C VAL A 80 -6.39 12.27 -19.36
N VAL A 81 -5.93 13.44 -18.94
CA VAL A 81 -4.89 13.57 -17.93
C VAL A 81 -5.53 13.95 -16.60
N LEU A 82 -5.27 13.13 -15.59
CA LEU A 82 -5.67 13.35 -14.21
C LEU A 82 -4.50 13.89 -13.40
N THR A 83 -4.77 14.92 -12.61
CA THR A 83 -3.84 15.43 -11.60
C THR A 83 -3.74 14.44 -10.43
N PRO A 84 -2.69 14.53 -9.58
CA PRO A 84 -2.61 13.71 -8.36
C PRO A 84 -3.85 13.79 -7.47
N ASN A 85 -4.44 14.99 -7.32
CA ASN A 85 -5.65 15.20 -6.54
C ASN A 85 -6.86 14.47 -7.14
N GLU A 86 -7.03 14.54 -8.47
CA GLU A 86 -8.09 13.83 -9.17
C GLU A 86 -7.91 12.31 -9.07
N MET A 87 -6.67 11.82 -9.20
CA MET A 87 -6.37 10.40 -9.03
C MET A 87 -6.66 9.92 -7.59
N ALA A 88 -6.24 10.69 -6.58
CA ALA A 88 -6.56 10.40 -5.18
C ALA A 88 -8.07 10.36 -4.93
N SER A 89 -8.82 11.31 -5.49
CA SER A 89 -10.27 11.35 -5.43
C SER A 89 -10.93 10.14 -6.10
N LEU A 90 -10.45 9.71 -7.27
CA LEU A 90 -11.01 8.55 -7.96
C LEU A 90 -10.71 7.24 -7.22
N ILE A 91 -9.50 7.06 -6.69
CA ILE A 91 -9.17 5.92 -5.83
C ILE A 91 -10.08 5.92 -4.60
N GLY A 92 -10.19 7.06 -3.91
CA GLY A 92 -11.05 7.19 -2.73
C GLY A 92 -12.54 6.95 -3.01
N ALA A 93 -13.02 7.26 -4.21
CA ALA A 93 -14.39 7.01 -4.64
C ALA A 93 -14.63 5.55 -5.11
N GLY A 94 -13.60 4.88 -5.62
CA GLY A 94 -13.67 3.49 -6.07
C GLY A 94 -13.51 2.44 -4.96
N ILE A 95 -12.98 2.85 -3.81
CA ILE A 95 -12.83 2.00 -2.62
C ILE A 95 -14.19 1.79 -1.93
N ASP A 96 -14.47 0.54 -1.54
CA ASP A 96 -15.68 0.19 -0.78
C ASP A 96 -15.77 0.97 0.55
N TRP A 97 -16.97 1.35 0.97
CA TRP A 97 -17.21 2.11 2.19
C TRP A 97 -16.61 1.47 3.46
N ASN A 98 -16.62 0.14 3.56
CA ASN A 98 -16.02 -0.57 4.69
C ASN A 98 -14.49 -0.45 4.70
N VAL A 99 -13.87 -0.46 3.52
CA VAL A 99 -12.43 -0.28 3.36
C VAL A 99 -12.05 1.18 3.58
N ARG A 100 -12.89 2.12 3.14
CA ARG A 100 -12.70 3.56 3.34
C ARG A 100 -12.68 3.95 4.82
N LYS A 101 -13.49 3.29 5.67
CA LYS A 101 -13.47 3.52 7.13
C LYS A 101 -12.15 3.12 7.80
N MET A 102 -11.39 2.20 7.21
CA MET A 102 -10.08 1.82 7.73
C MET A 102 -8.99 2.86 7.41
N TYR A 103 -9.24 3.78 6.48
CA TYR A 103 -8.28 4.79 6.06
C TYR A 103 -8.75 6.19 6.48
N ASP A 104 -8.13 6.73 7.53
CA ASP A 104 -8.45 8.06 8.08
C ASP A 104 -8.05 9.19 7.13
N SER A 105 -6.91 9.03 6.45
CA SER A 105 -6.45 9.94 5.40
C SER A 105 -5.83 9.15 4.28
N LEU A 106 -6.02 9.62 3.05
CA LEU A 106 -5.47 9.02 1.83
C LEU A 106 -4.76 10.13 1.05
N ARG A 107 -3.51 9.86 0.67
CA ARG A 107 -2.72 10.68 -0.24
C ARG A 107 -2.14 9.78 -1.32
N VAL A 108 -2.10 10.30 -2.54
CA VAL A 108 -1.51 9.60 -3.68
C VAL A 108 -0.32 10.41 -4.13
N GLU A 109 0.85 9.78 -4.15
CA GLU A 109 2.05 10.30 -4.75
C GLU A 109 2.26 9.60 -6.09
N LEU A 110 2.49 10.38 -7.14
CA LEU A 110 2.79 9.87 -8.47
C LEU A 110 4.31 9.86 -8.69
N GLN A 111 4.83 8.69 -9.05
CA GLN A 111 6.21 8.51 -9.49
C GLN A 111 6.21 7.97 -10.92
N GLU A 112 7.34 8.04 -11.61
CA GLU A 112 7.40 7.56 -13.00
C GLU A 112 7.10 6.05 -13.06
N GLY A 113 6.00 5.69 -13.71
CA GLY A 113 5.52 4.30 -13.82
C GLY A 113 5.01 3.67 -12.51
N LYS A 114 5.05 4.38 -11.38
CA LYS A 114 4.67 3.87 -10.06
C LYS A 114 3.64 4.77 -9.40
N LEU A 115 2.62 4.17 -8.80
CA LEU A 115 1.68 4.86 -7.92
C LEU A 115 2.04 4.52 -6.48
N VAL A 116 2.16 5.54 -5.64
CA VAL A 116 2.44 5.38 -4.21
C VAL A 116 1.25 5.89 -3.42
N LEU A 117 0.58 4.98 -2.73
CA LEU A 117 -0.51 5.30 -1.82
C LEU A 117 0.05 5.49 -0.41
N HIS A 118 -0.23 6.65 0.17
CA HIS A 118 0.02 6.92 1.57
C HIS A 118 -1.31 7.03 2.30
N ALA A 119 -1.49 6.27 3.36
CA ALA A 119 -2.71 6.34 4.15
C ALA A 119 -2.41 6.26 5.65
N ARG A 120 -3.33 6.75 6.48
CA ARG A 120 -3.34 6.40 7.91
C ARG A 120 -4.33 5.27 8.12
N LEU A 121 -3.81 4.13 8.53
CA LEU A 121 -4.59 2.93 8.81
C LEU A 121 -5.08 2.98 10.26
N ASP A 122 -6.39 2.91 10.45
CA ASP A 122 -7.00 2.65 11.76
C ASP A 122 -6.90 1.15 12.06
N THR A 123 -6.02 0.78 12.98
CA THR A 123 -5.75 -0.61 13.32
C THR A 123 -6.89 -1.26 14.10
N ARG A 124 -7.79 -0.47 14.71
CA ARG A 124 -8.98 -0.96 15.42
C ARG A 124 -10.09 -1.37 14.45
N ALA A 125 -10.10 -0.79 13.25
CA ALA A 125 -11.06 -1.12 12.21
C ALA A 125 -10.67 -2.40 11.44
N LEU A 126 -9.47 -2.95 11.68
CA LEU A 126 -9.03 -4.19 11.08
C LEU A 126 -9.72 -5.41 11.73
N PRO A 127 -10.04 -6.47 10.95
CA PRO A 127 -10.56 -7.71 11.50
C PRO A 127 -9.60 -8.30 12.55
N PRO A 128 -10.12 -8.83 13.68
CA PRO A 128 -9.27 -9.40 14.73
C PRO A 128 -8.38 -10.52 14.18
N GLY A 129 -7.09 -10.47 14.50
CA GLY A 129 -6.09 -11.43 14.05
C GLY A 129 -5.34 -11.08 12.75
N THR A 130 -5.74 -10.04 12.02
CA THR A 130 -5.00 -9.59 10.81
C THR A 130 -3.58 -9.11 11.11
N LEU A 131 -3.39 -8.44 12.25
CA LEU A 131 -2.08 -7.97 12.70
C LEU A 131 -1.24 -9.07 13.39
N GLY A 132 -1.87 -10.21 13.72
CA GLY A 132 -1.21 -11.35 14.37
C GLY A 132 -0.41 -10.95 15.62
N PRO A 133 0.82 -11.49 15.82
CA PRO A 133 1.64 -11.20 16.99
C PRO A 133 2.11 -9.74 17.07
N PHE A 134 1.96 -8.98 15.99
CA PHE A 134 2.35 -7.57 15.93
C PHE A 134 1.25 -6.61 16.41
N ALA A 135 0.05 -7.11 16.77
CA ALA A 135 -1.06 -6.28 17.24
C ALA A 135 -0.70 -5.40 18.44
N GLY A 136 0.21 -5.84 19.31
CA GLY A 136 0.69 -5.06 20.46
C GLY A 136 1.81 -4.04 20.14
N MET A 137 2.36 -4.06 18.92
CA MET A 137 3.44 -3.16 18.49
C MET A 137 2.94 -1.99 17.64
N VAL A 138 1.71 -2.05 17.15
CA VAL A 138 1.07 -1.00 16.35
C VAL A 138 0.12 -0.17 17.21
N GLY A 139 0.19 1.15 17.05
CA GLY A 139 -0.75 2.08 17.65
C GLY A 139 -2.11 2.07 16.95
N GLU A 140 -3.04 2.85 17.46
CA GLU A 140 -4.41 2.95 16.93
C GLU A 140 -4.47 3.48 15.50
N ARG A 141 -3.52 4.35 15.13
CA ARG A 141 -3.40 4.95 13.80
C ARG A 141 -1.96 4.88 13.34
N GLU A 142 -1.72 4.10 12.31
CA GLU A 142 -0.37 3.89 11.78
C GLU A 142 -0.24 4.40 10.34
N PRO A 143 0.85 5.10 9.97
CA PRO A 143 1.07 5.52 8.60
C PRO A 143 1.48 4.32 7.75
N LEU A 144 0.68 4.04 6.73
CA LEU A 144 0.87 2.99 5.74
C LEU A 144 1.29 3.63 4.41
N ARG A 145 2.35 3.10 3.81
CA ARG A 145 2.79 3.39 2.45
C ARG A 145 2.69 2.12 1.63
N MET A 146 2.06 2.16 0.47
CA MET A 146 2.03 1.06 -0.50
C MET A 146 2.45 1.61 -1.85
N ALA A 147 3.49 1.06 -2.45
CA ALA A 147 3.93 1.43 -3.79
C ALA A 147 3.78 0.25 -4.75
N GLY A 148 3.35 0.56 -5.97
CA GLY A 148 3.11 -0.46 -6.98
C GLY A 148 2.88 0.12 -8.36
N THR A 149 2.63 -0.76 -9.32
CA THR A 149 2.25 -0.40 -10.68
C THR A 149 0.76 -0.62 -10.89
N VAL A 150 0.14 0.21 -11.72
CA VAL A 150 -1.28 0.08 -12.06
C VAL A 150 -1.36 -0.32 -13.52
N SER A 151 -2.12 -1.37 -13.81
CA SER A 151 -2.45 -1.79 -15.17
C SER A 151 -3.95 -2.04 -15.30
N ILE A 152 -4.49 -1.98 -16.52
CA ILE A 152 -5.90 -2.32 -16.75
C ILE A 152 -6.01 -3.81 -17.08
N GLY A 153 -6.73 -4.57 -16.25
CA GLY A 153 -6.89 -6.01 -16.45
C GLY A 153 -8.07 -6.34 -17.36
N LYS A 154 -9.27 -5.95 -16.96
CA LYS A 154 -10.52 -6.13 -17.72
C LYS A 154 -11.29 -4.81 -17.73
N PRO A 155 -12.19 -4.58 -18.71
CA PRO A 155 -13.04 -3.38 -18.69
C PRO A 155 -13.75 -3.23 -17.33
N GLY A 156 -13.48 -2.11 -16.65
CA GLY A 156 -14.04 -1.80 -15.34
C GLY A 156 -13.19 -2.27 -14.15
N THR A 157 -12.04 -2.89 -14.39
CA THR A 157 -11.12 -3.38 -13.34
C THR A 157 -9.66 -3.07 -13.68
N ALA A 158 -9.05 -2.22 -12.86
CA ALA A 158 -7.61 -2.05 -12.82
C ALA A 158 -6.99 -3.06 -11.84
N LEU A 159 -5.76 -3.42 -12.09
CA LEU A 159 -4.93 -4.28 -11.26
C LEU A 159 -3.82 -3.41 -10.66
N TYR A 160 -3.81 -3.33 -9.33
CA TYR A 160 -2.74 -2.68 -8.60
C TYR A 160 -1.75 -3.73 -8.10
N ASP A 161 -0.60 -3.81 -8.76
CA ASP A 161 0.48 -4.72 -8.41
C ASP A 161 1.41 -4.05 -7.40
N ILE A 162 1.20 -4.36 -6.12
CA ILE A 162 1.91 -3.75 -5.00
C ILE A 162 3.24 -4.48 -4.81
N THR A 163 4.33 -3.76 -5.02
CA THR A 163 5.70 -4.30 -4.90
C THR A 163 6.33 -3.95 -3.57
N GLU A 164 5.92 -2.84 -2.95
CA GLU A 164 6.50 -2.33 -1.70
C GLU A 164 5.38 -1.95 -0.73
N ILE A 165 5.52 -2.34 0.53
CA ILE A 165 4.66 -1.90 1.63
C ILE A 165 5.57 -1.43 2.76
N SER A 166 5.26 -0.28 3.35
CA SER A 166 5.90 0.20 4.57
C SER A 166 4.84 0.58 5.59
N LEU A 167 5.02 0.17 6.84
CA LEU A 167 4.18 0.58 7.97
C LEU A 167 5.06 1.32 8.96
N ARG A 168 4.71 2.57 9.32
CA ARG A 168 5.52 3.39 10.24
C ARG A 168 6.97 3.62 9.76
N GLY A 169 7.18 3.61 8.43
CA GLY A 169 8.52 3.70 7.83
C GLY A 169 9.32 2.38 7.86
N ILE A 170 8.74 1.30 8.39
CA ILE A 170 9.32 -0.04 8.37
C ILE A 170 8.92 -0.72 7.08
N GLU A 171 9.90 -1.02 6.23
CA GLU A 171 9.65 -1.77 5.00
C GLU A 171 9.31 -3.24 5.31
N ILE A 172 8.17 -3.68 4.80
CA ILE A 172 7.73 -5.07 4.89
C ILE A 172 8.55 -5.88 3.89
N PRO A 173 9.17 -7.01 4.29
CA PRO A 173 9.93 -7.84 3.37
C PRO A 173 9.08 -8.37 2.20
N GLY A 174 9.63 -8.42 0.99
CA GLY A 174 8.93 -8.82 -0.23
C GLY A 174 8.09 -10.10 -0.15
N PRO A 175 8.54 -11.19 0.51
CA PRO A 175 7.72 -12.39 0.69
C PRO A 175 6.42 -12.13 1.49
N PHE A 176 6.49 -11.27 2.51
CA PHE A 176 5.33 -10.86 3.29
C PHE A 176 4.42 -9.94 2.48
N VAL A 177 4.97 -9.04 1.66
CA VAL A 177 4.18 -8.22 0.73
C VAL A 177 3.33 -9.11 -0.18
N LYS A 178 3.91 -10.17 -0.76
CA LYS A 178 3.17 -11.13 -1.60
C LYS A 178 2.05 -11.85 -0.84
N GLN A 179 2.27 -12.18 0.43
CA GLN A 179 1.25 -12.83 1.26
C GLN A 179 0.10 -11.87 1.57
N ILE A 180 0.40 -10.62 1.95
CA ILE A 180 -0.59 -9.57 2.25
C ILE A 180 -1.38 -9.23 0.99
N THR A 181 -0.70 -9.01 -0.14
CA THR A 181 -1.35 -8.69 -1.42
C THR A 181 -2.22 -9.83 -1.91
N LYS A 182 -1.80 -11.10 -1.75
CA LYS A 182 -2.65 -12.26 -2.05
C LYS A 182 -3.93 -12.28 -1.20
N GLN A 183 -3.84 -11.91 0.08
CA GLN A 183 -5.03 -11.77 0.93
C GLN A 183 -5.93 -10.60 0.49
N MET A 184 -5.33 -9.45 0.13
CA MET A 184 -6.07 -8.26 -0.36
C MET A 184 -6.71 -8.48 -1.74
N ALA A 185 -6.02 -9.20 -2.62
CA ALA A 185 -6.46 -9.50 -3.97
C ALA A 185 -7.61 -10.52 -4.01
N GLY A 186 -7.85 -11.21 -2.88
CA GLY A 186 -8.93 -12.19 -2.74
C GLY A 186 -8.82 -13.32 -3.76
N ALA A 187 -9.87 -13.53 -4.55
CA ALA A 187 -9.93 -14.55 -5.59
C ALA A 187 -9.11 -14.23 -6.85
N SER A 188 -8.40 -13.11 -6.89
CA SER A 188 -7.57 -12.73 -8.04
C SER A 188 -6.35 -13.65 -8.16
N THR A 189 -6.16 -14.24 -9.34
CA THR A 189 -5.07 -15.20 -9.61
C THR A 189 -3.70 -14.54 -9.83
N SER A 190 -3.66 -13.24 -10.13
CA SER A 190 -2.41 -12.52 -10.41
C SER A 190 -1.67 -12.05 -9.15
N GLY A 191 -2.32 -12.06 -7.98
CA GLY A 191 -1.80 -11.42 -6.76
C GLY A 191 -1.91 -9.89 -6.77
N ALA A 192 -2.31 -9.28 -7.88
CA ALA A 192 -2.59 -7.86 -7.97
C ALA A 192 -3.98 -7.54 -7.42
N VAL A 193 -4.08 -6.43 -6.67
CA VAL A 193 -5.32 -6.00 -6.00
C VAL A 193 -6.27 -5.39 -7.03
N PRO A 194 -7.47 -5.96 -7.23
CA PRO A 194 -8.43 -5.40 -8.18
C PRO A 194 -9.04 -4.11 -7.65
N VAL A 195 -8.96 -3.04 -8.45
CA VAL A 195 -9.55 -1.73 -8.16
C VAL A 195 -10.61 -1.43 -9.20
N LYS A 196 -11.82 -1.04 -8.75
CA LYS A 196 -12.90 -0.63 -9.65
C LYS A 196 -12.52 0.65 -10.37
N VAL A 197 -12.63 0.64 -11.69
CA VAL A 197 -12.40 1.81 -12.55
C VAL A 197 -13.54 1.93 -13.55
N ASP A 198 -13.60 3.05 -14.26
CA ASP A 198 -14.57 3.23 -15.33
C ASP A 198 -14.27 2.26 -16.50
N PRO A 199 -15.27 1.53 -17.02
CA PRO A 199 -15.07 0.59 -18.13
C PRO A 199 -14.63 1.22 -19.44
N ALA A 200 -14.72 2.55 -19.60
CA ALA A 200 -14.18 3.25 -20.75
C ALA A 200 -12.65 3.32 -20.76
N VAL A 201 -12.01 3.15 -19.61
CA VAL A 201 -10.55 3.16 -19.47
C VAL A 201 -9.99 1.80 -19.90
N THR A 202 -9.02 1.83 -20.80
CA THR A 202 -8.38 0.62 -21.35
C THR A 202 -6.89 0.53 -21.11
N ASP A 203 -6.24 1.65 -20.91
CA ASP A 203 -4.84 1.70 -20.55
C ASP A 203 -4.59 2.88 -19.61
N VAL A 204 -3.53 2.80 -18.84
CA VAL A 204 -3.13 3.81 -17.86
C VAL A 204 -1.63 3.99 -17.89
N LYS A 205 -1.18 5.24 -17.93
CA LYS A 205 0.23 5.60 -17.75
C LYS A 205 0.38 6.58 -16.61
N VAL A 206 1.29 6.28 -15.69
CA VAL A 206 1.57 7.09 -14.51
C VAL A 206 2.85 7.87 -14.75
N HIS A 207 2.76 9.20 -14.67
CA HIS A 207 3.89 10.12 -14.71
C HIS A 207 3.93 10.93 -13.41
N MET A 208 5.08 11.54 -13.11
CA MET A 208 5.27 12.33 -11.90
C MET A 208 4.25 13.48 -11.72
N THR A 209 3.78 14.08 -12.82
CA THR A 209 2.87 15.23 -12.80
C THR A 209 1.41 14.87 -13.04
N GLY A 210 1.11 13.61 -13.42
CA GLY A 210 -0.25 13.21 -13.73
C GLY A 210 -0.37 11.79 -14.25
N VAL A 211 -1.61 11.30 -14.25
CA VAL A 211 -1.98 9.97 -14.77
C VAL A 211 -2.75 10.15 -16.06
N VAL A 212 -2.29 9.51 -17.14
CA VAL A 212 -2.98 9.49 -18.43
C VAL A 212 -3.85 8.25 -18.49
N LEU A 213 -5.15 8.45 -18.69
CA LEU A 213 -6.11 7.38 -18.93
C LEU A 213 -6.48 7.34 -20.42
N TYR A 214 -6.36 6.18 -21.04
CA TYR A 214 -6.64 6.00 -22.46
C TYR A 214 -7.99 5.31 -22.68
N LYS A 215 -8.73 5.84 -23.65
CA LYS A 215 -9.99 5.28 -24.15
C LYS A 215 -9.73 4.08 -25.03
N ARG A 216 -10.68 3.14 -25.04
CA ARG A 216 -10.71 2.07 -26.03
C ARG A 216 -10.80 2.68 -27.44
N ARG A 217 -9.73 2.60 -28.24
CA ARG A 217 -9.88 2.78 -29.68
C ARG A 217 -10.75 1.65 -30.21
N ARG A 218 -11.88 2.02 -30.81
CA ARG A 218 -12.73 1.07 -31.53
C ARG A 218 -11.92 0.65 -32.76
N ASN A 219 -11.15 -0.42 -32.66
CA ASN A 219 -10.54 -1.03 -33.84
C ASN A 219 -11.68 -1.37 -34.79
N GLY A 220 -11.79 -0.62 -35.88
CA GLY A 220 -12.64 -0.97 -37.00
C GLY A 220 -12.19 -2.33 -37.51
N ARG A 221 -13.09 -3.30 -37.44
CA ARG A 221 -13.18 -4.34 -38.45
C ARG A 221 -14.11 -3.81 -39.53
#